data_AF-A0A6B2C3U7-F1
#
_entry.id   AF-A0A6B2C3U7-F1
#
_cell.length_a   1.000
_cell.length_b   1.000
_cell.length_c   1.000
_cell.angle_alpha   90.00
_cell.angle_beta   90.00
_cell.angle_gamma   90.00
#
_symmetry.space_group_name_H-M   'P 1'
#
loop_
_entity.id
_entity.type
_entity.pdbx_description
1 polymer ?
#
loop_
_entity_poly.entity_id
_entity_poly.type
_entity_poly.pdbx_seq_one_letter_code
_entity_poly.pdbx_strand_id
1 'polypeptide(L)'
;MAGAREIYAMARDGFLFPKSLSKTSVKYKTPVMAALFELIVVLVMGIGGTLLFYDYFGYSMGIFYSWVFWGALTTLAWVIYHSIVNLAYIGFVRKIKEMLSLANISAIILGLIGVAIFVLTGYYAYNGIGAPYNYGLYGSIAWFVLSLIYVVYKWHKKEIKSTLLLDISES
;
A
#
# COMPACT_ATOMS: atom_id res chain seq x y z
N MET A 1 5.25 6.04 -12.53
CA MET A 1 5.21 7.50 -12.23
C MET A 1 4.16 7.87 -11.17
N ALA A 2 3.09 7.09 -10.96
CA ALA A 2 2.14 7.32 -9.87
C ALA A 2 2.80 7.09 -8.48
N GLY A 3 3.54 5.99 -8.30
CA GLY A 3 4.25 5.67 -7.05
C GLY A 3 5.20 6.78 -6.57
N ALA A 4 6.04 7.33 -7.45
CA ALA A 4 6.90 8.47 -7.11
C ALA A 4 6.13 9.69 -6.59
N ARG A 5 4.90 9.95 -7.08
CA ARG A 5 4.07 11.06 -6.60
C ARG A 5 3.45 10.76 -5.24
N GLU A 6 3.07 9.51 -4.98
CA GLU A 6 2.59 9.06 -3.67
C GLU A 6 3.72 9.16 -2.63
N ILE A 7 4.93 8.69 -2.96
CA ILE A 7 6.12 8.82 -2.11
C ILE A 7 6.43 10.28 -1.81
N TYR A 8 6.37 11.15 -2.83
CA TYR A 8 6.53 12.58 -2.66
C TYR A 8 5.49 13.19 -1.72
N ALA A 9 4.20 12.86 -1.91
CA ALA A 9 3.11 13.37 -1.09
C ALA A 9 3.28 12.93 0.38
N MET A 10 3.57 11.65 0.60
CA MET A 10 3.86 11.10 1.92
C MET A 10 5.09 11.78 2.57
N ALA A 11 6.15 12.05 1.81
CA ALA A 11 7.33 12.74 2.35
C ALA A 11 7.05 14.21 2.68
N ARG A 12 6.25 14.89 1.85
CA ARG A 12 5.82 16.29 2.08
C ARG A 12 5.04 16.42 3.38
N ASP A 13 4.16 15.45 3.66
CA ASP A 13 3.28 15.44 4.84
C ASP A 13 4.00 14.92 6.10
N GLY A 14 5.33 14.69 6.02
CA GLY A 14 6.16 14.23 7.13
C GLY A 14 6.00 12.74 7.45
N PHE A 15 5.25 11.99 6.63
CA PHE A 15 5.02 10.57 6.81
C PHE A 15 6.23 9.73 6.39
N LEU A 16 6.95 10.12 5.34
CA LEU A 16 8.19 9.45 4.88
C LEU A 16 9.44 10.30 5.10
N PHE A 17 10.55 9.62 5.38
CA PHE A 17 11.90 10.19 5.52
C PHE A 17 12.80 9.57 4.45
N PRO A 18 13.78 10.31 3.90
CA PRO A 18 14.21 11.69 4.22
C PRO A 18 13.38 12.80 3.52
N LYS A 19 13.44 14.03 4.06
CA LYS A 19 12.80 15.24 3.47
C LYS A 19 13.26 15.57 2.04
N SER A 20 14.35 14.97 1.56
CA SER A 20 14.75 15.13 0.15
C SER A 20 13.73 14.51 -0.81
N LEU A 21 12.95 13.51 -0.38
CA LEU A 21 11.88 12.90 -1.16
C LEU A 21 10.70 13.85 -1.42
N SER A 22 10.55 14.91 -0.61
CA SER A 22 9.52 15.94 -0.78
C SER A 22 9.96 17.10 -1.69
N LYS A 23 11.07 16.95 -2.44
CA LYS A 23 11.58 17.98 -3.35
C LYS A 23 11.25 17.65 -4.80
N THR A 24 10.82 18.66 -5.54
CA THR A 24 10.67 18.59 -7.01
C THR A 24 11.87 19.19 -7.71
N SER A 25 12.20 18.69 -8.90
CA SER A 25 13.22 19.28 -9.76
C SER A 25 12.79 20.69 -10.19
N VAL A 26 13.71 21.65 -10.13
CA VAL A 26 13.43 23.05 -10.50
C VAL A 26 12.98 23.16 -11.95
N LYS A 27 13.63 22.39 -12.85
CA LYS A 27 13.43 22.43 -14.31
C LYS A 27 12.19 21.67 -14.77
N TYR A 28 11.95 20.48 -14.24
CA TYR A 28 10.90 19.58 -14.74
C TYR A 28 9.67 19.52 -13.82
N LYS A 29 9.75 20.13 -12.62
CA LYS A 29 8.70 20.08 -11.58
C LYS A 29 8.27 18.65 -11.18
N THR A 30 9.12 17.67 -11.44
CA THR A 30 8.90 16.26 -11.11
C THR A 30 9.65 15.86 -9.83
N PRO A 31 9.11 14.94 -9.02
CA PRO A 31 9.77 14.48 -7.80
C PRO A 31 10.87 13.43 -8.12
N VAL A 32 11.99 13.89 -8.66
CA VAL A 32 13.08 13.01 -9.14
C VAL A 32 13.65 12.14 -8.03
N MET A 33 13.83 12.66 -6.82
CA MET A 33 14.35 11.88 -5.69
C MET A 33 13.39 10.77 -5.26
N ALA A 34 12.08 11.03 -5.29
CA ALA A 34 11.07 10.01 -5.00
C ALA A 34 11.06 8.91 -6.08
N ALA A 35 11.23 9.28 -7.36
CA ALA A 35 11.32 8.32 -8.46
C ALA A 35 12.59 7.45 -8.37
N LEU A 36 13.74 8.04 -8.01
CA LEU A 36 14.98 7.29 -7.79
C LEU A 36 14.84 6.34 -6.60
N PHE A 37 14.21 6.80 -5.52
CA PHE A 37 13.92 5.95 -4.36
C PHE A 37 13.01 4.78 -4.73
N GLU A 38 11.91 5.04 -5.45
CA GLU A 38 11.01 3.99 -5.98
C GLU A 38 11.79 2.97 -6.81
N LEU A 39 12.64 3.43 -7.73
CA LEU A 39 13.46 2.56 -8.57
C LEU A 39 14.42 1.70 -7.73
N ILE A 40 15.11 2.29 -6.76
CA ILE A 40 16.03 1.56 -5.88
C ILE A 40 15.28 0.48 -5.10
N VAL A 41 14.13 0.82 -4.51
CA VAL A 41 13.32 -0.14 -3.76
C VAL A 41 12.86 -1.29 -4.67
N VAL A 42 12.36 -0.99 -5.86
CA VAL A 42 11.91 -2.01 -6.83
C VAL A 42 13.06 -2.90 -7.27
N LEU A 43 14.25 -2.35 -7.52
CA LEU A 43 15.42 -3.14 -7.90
C LEU A 43 15.91 -4.04 -6.75
N VAL A 44 16.03 -3.47 -5.54
CA VAL A 44 16.48 -4.22 -4.36
C VAL A 44 15.50 -5.33 -4.03
N MET A 45 14.20 -5.04 -4.01
CA MET A 45 13.18 -6.05 -3.70
C MET A 45 13.00 -7.05 -4.85
N GLY A 46 12.88 -6.59 -6.09
CA GLY A 46 12.67 -7.45 -7.25
C GLY A 46 13.86 -8.34 -7.56
N ILE A 47 15.05 -7.75 -7.77
CA ILE A 47 16.26 -8.50 -8.10
C ILE A 47 16.80 -9.20 -6.86
N GLY A 48 16.98 -8.47 -5.76
CA GLY A 48 17.52 -9.04 -4.51
C GLY A 48 16.63 -10.15 -3.95
N GLY A 49 15.30 -9.95 -3.96
CA GLY A 49 14.35 -11.00 -3.59
C GLY A 49 14.44 -12.21 -4.50
N THR A 50 14.53 -12.02 -5.82
CA THR A 50 14.67 -13.14 -6.76
C THR A 50 15.99 -13.90 -6.56
N LEU A 51 17.09 -13.21 -6.29
CA LEU A 51 18.38 -13.83 -5.99
C LEU A 51 18.32 -14.66 -4.69
N LEU A 52 17.59 -14.20 -3.67
CA LEU A 52 17.37 -14.99 -2.46
C LEU A 52 16.63 -16.29 -2.79
N PHE A 53 15.51 -16.23 -3.51
CA PHE A 53 14.79 -17.46 -3.89
C PHE A 53 15.62 -18.38 -4.80
N TYR A 54 16.44 -17.80 -5.69
CA TYR A 54 17.39 -18.55 -6.51
C TYR A 54 18.37 -19.36 -5.65
N ASP A 55 18.93 -18.75 -4.60
CA ASP A 55 19.89 -19.42 -3.71
C ASP A 55 19.26 -20.58 -2.95
N TYR A 56 18.04 -20.41 -2.43
CA TYR A 56 17.35 -21.45 -1.65
C TYR A 56 16.71 -22.57 -2.49
N PHE A 57 16.20 -22.25 -3.68
CA PHE A 57 15.38 -23.19 -4.47
C PHE A 57 15.97 -23.53 -5.84
N GLY A 58 17.15 -22.99 -6.17
CA GLY A 58 17.82 -23.18 -7.47
C GLY A 58 17.23 -22.32 -8.59
N TYR A 59 17.78 -22.46 -9.80
CA TYR A 59 17.46 -21.58 -10.94
C TYR A 59 15.97 -21.57 -11.31
N SER A 60 15.44 -22.71 -11.75
CA SER A 60 14.10 -22.77 -12.32
C SER A 60 13.01 -22.55 -11.26
N MET A 61 13.13 -23.22 -10.11
CA MET A 61 12.11 -23.13 -9.06
C MET A 61 12.21 -21.82 -8.27
N GLY A 62 13.43 -21.30 -8.02
CA GLY A 62 13.62 -20.04 -7.32
C GLY A 62 13.04 -18.84 -8.05
N ILE A 63 13.28 -18.73 -9.37
CA ILE A 63 12.69 -17.65 -10.18
C ILE A 63 11.16 -17.73 -10.15
N PHE A 64 10.60 -18.94 -10.31
CA PHE A 64 9.16 -19.14 -10.28
C PHE A 64 8.55 -18.80 -8.91
N TYR A 65 9.14 -19.28 -7.81
CA TYR A 65 8.66 -18.99 -6.46
C TYR A 65 8.79 -17.51 -6.08
N SER A 66 9.85 -16.83 -6.53
CA SER A 66 9.97 -15.37 -6.37
C SER A 66 8.81 -14.65 -7.05
N TRP A 67 8.49 -15.03 -8.29
CA TRP A 67 7.38 -14.43 -9.02
C TRP A 67 6.03 -14.66 -8.32
N VAL A 68 5.77 -15.89 -7.86
CA VAL A 68 4.56 -16.21 -7.07
C VAL A 68 4.54 -15.40 -5.78
N PHE A 69 5.65 -15.30 -5.05
CA PHE A 69 5.77 -14.53 -3.81
C PHE A 69 5.44 -13.05 -4.03
N TRP A 70 6.04 -12.40 -5.02
CA TRP A 70 5.78 -10.99 -5.32
C TRP A 70 4.36 -10.76 -5.85
N GLY A 71 3.83 -11.67 -6.67
CA GLY A 71 2.46 -11.61 -7.17
C GLY A 71 1.43 -11.71 -6.04
N ALA A 72 1.62 -12.67 -5.14
CA ALA A 72 0.84 -12.83 -3.92
C ALA A 72 0.88 -11.56 -3.05
N LEU A 73 2.10 -11.05 -2.81
CA LEU A 73 2.34 -9.92 -1.93
C LEU A 73 1.74 -8.61 -2.44
N THR A 74 1.91 -8.33 -3.72
CA THR A 74 1.32 -7.13 -4.36
C THR A 74 -0.20 -7.22 -4.47
N THR A 75 -0.74 -8.41 -4.74
CA THR A 75 -2.19 -8.62 -4.82
C THR A 75 -2.85 -8.43 -3.45
N LEU A 76 -2.27 -8.98 -2.39
CA LEU A 76 -2.78 -8.80 -1.03
C LEU A 76 -2.67 -7.34 -0.58
N ALA A 77 -1.55 -6.66 -0.88
CA ALA A 77 -1.42 -5.23 -0.60
C ALA A 77 -2.49 -4.40 -1.34
N TRP A 78 -2.74 -4.72 -2.61
CA TRP A 78 -3.75 -4.06 -3.44
C TRP A 78 -5.17 -4.27 -2.87
N VAL A 79 -5.50 -5.50 -2.46
CA VAL A 79 -6.77 -5.83 -1.78
C VAL A 79 -6.94 -4.99 -0.51
N ILE A 80 -5.94 -5.01 0.37
CA ILE A 80 -5.98 -4.29 1.65
C ILE A 80 -6.17 -2.79 1.41
N TYR A 81 -5.41 -2.21 0.47
CA TYR A 81 -5.53 -0.80 0.11
C TYR A 81 -6.96 -0.44 -0.32
N HIS A 82 -7.57 -1.21 -1.22
CA HIS A 82 -8.94 -0.96 -1.68
C HIS A 82 -9.96 -1.15 -0.56
N SER A 83 -9.76 -2.15 0.31
CA SER A 83 -10.64 -2.36 1.47
C SER A 83 -10.58 -1.18 2.44
N ILE A 84 -9.39 -0.65 2.74
CA ILE A 84 -9.24 0.52 3.61
C ILE A 84 -9.94 1.73 3.01
N VAL A 85 -9.74 2.02 1.72
CA VAL A 85 -10.37 3.16 1.05
C VAL A 85 -11.89 3.04 1.04
N ASN A 86 -12.43 1.86 0.73
CA ASN A 86 -13.87 1.61 0.71
C ASN A 86 -14.49 1.76 2.11
N LEU A 87 -13.82 1.27 3.16
CA LEU A 87 -14.29 1.43 4.53
C LEU A 87 -14.17 2.88 5.01
N ALA A 88 -13.08 3.58 4.66
CA ALA A 88 -12.87 4.98 5.00
C ALA A 88 -13.92 5.89 4.33
N TYR A 89 -14.36 5.55 3.12
CA TYR A 89 -15.42 6.28 2.41
C TYR A 89 -16.71 6.37 3.23
N ILE A 90 -17.09 5.30 3.92
CA ILE A 90 -18.27 5.29 4.81
C ILE A 90 -18.14 6.37 5.90
N GLY A 91 -16.96 6.46 6.51
CA GLY A 91 -16.66 7.49 7.50
C GLY A 91 -16.65 8.91 6.91
N PHE A 92 -16.09 9.07 5.71
CA PHE A 92 -16.05 10.34 5.01
C PHE A 92 -17.44 10.87 4.65
N VAL A 93 -18.30 10.06 4.02
CA VAL A 93 -19.66 10.46 3.64
C VAL A 93 -20.51 10.79 4.87
N ARG A 94 -20.34 10.03 5.97
CA ARG A 94 -20.96 10.36 7.27
C ARG A 94 -20.56 11.76 7.76
N LYS A 95 -19.29 12.14 7.61
CA LYS A 95 -18.77 13.44 8.07
C LYS A 95 -19.35 14.61 7.27
N ILE A 96 -19.47 14.49 5.95
CA ILE A 96 -20.00 15.55 5.08
C ILE A 96 -21.54 15.60 5.06
N LYS A 97 -22.23 14.72 5.80
CA LYS A 97 -23.70 14.62 5.92
C LYS A 97 -24.47 14.41 4.61
N GLU A 98 -23.79 14.06 3.52
CA GLU A 98 -24.40 13.78 2.20
C GLU A 98 -24.83 12.31 2.01
N MET A 99 -25.03 11.55 3.08
CA MET A 99 -25.31 10.10 3.04
C MET A 99 -26.53 9.68 2.21
N LEU A 100 -27.43 10.61 1.87
CA LEU A 100 -28.75 10.29 1.32
C LEU A 100 -28.83 10.31 -0.22
N SER A 101 -27.74 10.61 -0.93
CA SER A 101 -27.76 10.45 -2.39
C SER A 101 -27.73 8.96 -2.76
N LEU A 102 -28.55 8.57 -3.74
CA LEU A 102 -28.59 7.18 -4.24
C LEU A 102 -27.19 6.71 -4.70
N ALA A 103 -26.39 7.64 -5.23
CA ALA A 103 -25.01 7.41 -5.64
C ALA A 103 -24.08 7.06 -4.46
N ASN A 104 -24.25 7.72 -3.31
CA ASN A 104 -23.44 7.45 -2.12
C ASN A 104 -23.81 6.12 -1.48
N ILE A 105 -25.10 5.80 -1.43
CA ILE A 105 -25.59 4.51 -0.91
C ILE A 105 -25.09 3.37 -1.81
N SER A 106 -25.20 3.50 -3.14
CA SER A 106 -24.73 2.48 -4.06
C SER A 106 -23.21 2.27 -4.00
N ALA A 107 -22.43 3.36 -3.90
CA ALA A 107 -20.98 3.28 -3.72
C ALA A 107 -20.59 2.55 -2.43
N ILE A 108 -21.29 2.79 -1.31
CA ILE A 108 -21.04 2.09 -0.04
C ILE A 108 -21.36 0.59 -0.18
N ILE A 109 -22.52 0.24 -0.73
CA ILE A 109 -22.94 -1.16 -0.89
C ILE A 109 -21.96 -1.91 -1.81
N LEU A 110 -21.62 -1.34 -2.96
CA LEU A 110 -20.66 -1.93 -3.90
C LEU A 110 -19.27 -2.05 -3.29
N GLY A 111 -18.84 -1.05 -2.51
CA GLY A 111 -17.58 -1.09 -1.76
C GLY A 111 -17.53 -2.26 -0.78
N LEU A 112 -18.60 -2.47 0.00
CA LEU A 112 -18.70 -3.60 0.95
C LEU A 112 -18.74 -4.96 0.25
N ILE A 113 -19.47 -5.08 -0.86
CA ILE A 113 -19.49 -6.29 -1.69
C ILE A 113 -18.07 -6.57 -2.22
N GLY A 114 -17.36 -5.55 -2.71
CA GLY A 114 -15.97 -5.67 -3.15
C GLY A 114 -15.06 -6.20 -2.05
N VAL A 115 -15.16 -5.66 -0.82
CA VAL A 115 -14.41 -6.16 0.33
C VAL A 115 -14.73 -7.63 0.61
N ALA A 116 -16.01 -8.01 0.60
CA ALA A 116 -16.42 -9.40 0.83
C ALA A 116 -15.86 -10.36 -0.24
N ILE A 117 -15.93 -9.98 -1.52
CA ILE A 117 -15.35 -10.75 -2.63
C ILE A 117 -13.85 -10.93 -2.43
N PHE A 118 -13.13 -9.88 -2.04
CA PHE A 118 -11.69 -9.98 -1.82
C PHE A 118 -11.33 -10.89 -0.65
N VAL A 119 -12.05 -10.81 0.47
CA VAL A 119 -11.83 -11.70 1.62
C VAL A 119 -12.07 -13.15 1.22
N LEU A 120 -13.16 -13.44 0.50
CA LEU A 120 -13.46 -14.78 0.00
C LEU A 120 -12.39 -15.28 -0.98
N THR A 121 -11.97 -14.42 -1.91
CA THR A 121 -10.94 -14.76 -2.89
C THR A 121 -9.63 -15.06 -2.21
N GLY A 122 -9.23 -14.26 -1.21
CA GLY A 122 -8.03 -14.52 -0.40
C GLY A 122 -8.12 -15.84 0.36
N TYR A 123 -9.28 -16.15 0.97
CA TYR A 123 -9.47 -17.41 1.65
C TYR A 123 -9.29 -18.61 0.71
N TYR A 124 -10.01 -18.65 -0.42
CA TYR A 124 -9.90 -19.76 -1.37
C TYR A 124 -8.55 -19.81 -2.08
N ALA A 125 -7.90 -18.66 -2.30
CA ALA A 125 -6.59 -18.60 -2.93
C ALA A 125 -5.48 -19.21 -2.06
N TYR A 126 -5.63 -19.27 -0.73
CA TYR A 126 -4.58 -19.79 0.16
C TYR A 126 -5.00 -21.03 0.95
N ASN A 127 -6.27 -21.42 0.92
CA ASN A 127 -6.72 -22.64 1.57
C ASN A 127 -6.09 -23.87 0.89
N GLY A 128 -5.42 -24.71 1.68
CA GLY A 128 -4.76 -25.93 1.19
C GLY A 128 -3.44 -25.69 0.46
N ILE A 129 -2.95 -24.44 0.37
CA ILE A 129 -1.66 -24.14 -0.26
C ILE A 129 -0.51 -24.34 0.75
N GLY A 130 0.40 -25.26 0.42
CA GLY A 130 1.61 -25.55 1.19
C GLY A 130 2.78 -24.60 0.89
N ALA A 131 3.86 -24.75 1.66
CA ALA A 131 5.12 -24.07 1.41
C ALA A 131 5.79 -24.57 0.10
N PRO A 132 6.49 -23.71 -0.65
CA PRO A 132 6.81 -22.30 -0.38
C PRO A 132 5.78 -21.30 -0.92
N TYR A 133 4.69 -21.76 -1.53
CA TYR A 133 3.70 -20.89 -2.19
C TYR A 133 2.96 -19.96 -1.22
N ASN A 134 2.79 -20.38 0.04
CA ASN A 134 2.20 -19.57 1.10
C ASN A 134 3.13 -18.50 1.68
N TYR A 135 4.41 -18.44 1.29
CA TYR A 135 5.35 -17.43 1.81
C TYR A 135 4.93 -16.00 1.44
N GLY A 136 4.30 -15.80 0.28
CA GLY A 136 3.75 -14.50 -0.10
C GLY A 136 2.67 -14.01 0.84
N LEU A 137 1.82 -14.91 1.36
CA LEU A 137 0.81 -14.58 2.36
C LEU A 137 1.47 -14.15 3.67
N TYR A 138 2.43 -14.93 4.19
CA TYR A 138 3.14 -14.59 5.41
C TYR A 138 3.91 -13.27 5.29
N GLY A 139 4.56 -13.05 4.14
CA GLY A 139 5.24 -11.79 3.82
C GLY A 139 4.28 -10.60 3.81
N SER A 140 3.08 -10.77 3.27
CA SER A 140 2.04 -9.72 3.26
C SER A 140 1.53 -9.39 4.64
N ILE A 141 1.27 -10.40 5.47
CA ILE A 141 0.84 -10.21 6.87
C ILE A 141 1.94 -9.48 7.64
N ALA A 142 3.19 -9.92 7.50
CA ALA A 142 4.33 -9.26 8.13
C ALA A 142 4.45 -7.80 7.68
N TRP A 143 4.34 -7.53 6.38
CA TRP A 143 4.39 -6.16 5.85
C TRP A 143 3.23 -5.30 6.39
N PHE A 144 2.01 -5.83 6.44
CA PHE A 144 0.87 -5.12 7.00
C PHE A 144 1.07 -4.77 8.47
N VAL A 145 1.53 -5.73 9.28
CA VAL A 145 1.81 -5.53 10.71
C VAL A 145 2.91 -4.47 10.90
N LEU A 146 4.01 -4.55 10.14
CA LEU A 146 5.09 -3.55 10.18
C LEU A 146 4.59 -2.17 9.79
N SER A 147 3.72 -2.08 8.77
CA SER A 147 3.11 -0.83 8.33
C SER A 147 2.21 -0.23 9.41
N LEU A 148 1.41 -1.06 10.08
CA LEU A 148 0.55 -0.63 11.18
C LEU A 148 1.37 -0.12 12.37
N ILE A 149 2.43 -0.85 12.74
CA ILE A 149 3.36 -0.43 13.79
C ILE A 149 3.98 0.93 13.45
N TYR A 150 4.43 1.12 12.20
CA TYR A 150 5.01 2.36 11.73
C TYR A 150 4.02 3.54 11.82
N VAL A 151 2.77 3.34 11.37
CA VAL A 151 1.71 4.35 11.44
C VAL A 151 1.41 4.73 12.88
N VAL A 152 1.23 3.75 13.77
CA VAL A 152 0.96 3.98 15.20
C VAL A 152 2.11 4.73 15.86
N TYR A 153 3.35 4.33 15.58
CA TYR A 153 4.54 5.03 16.08
C TYR A 153 4.57 6.50 15.64
N LYS A 154 4.32 6.79 14.36
CA LYS A 154 4.28 8.15 13.82
C LYS A 154 3.14 8.99 14.39
N TRP A 155 1.97 8.36 14.60
CA TRP A 155 0.82 8.99 15.24
C TRP A 155 1.14 9.44 16.66
N HIS A 156 1.75 8.57 17.48
CA HIS A 156 2.13 8.92 18.85
C HIS A 156 3.17 10.05 18.92
N LYS A 157 4.08 10.14 17.94
CA LYS A 157 5.06 11.23 17.87
C LYS A 157 4.50 12.55 17.32
N LYS A 158 3.24 12.59 16.87
CA LYS A 158 2.62 13.76 16.22
C LYS A 158 3.44 14.33 15.06
N GLU A 159 4.19 13.45 14.37
CA GLU A 159 5.07 13.85 13.26
C GLU A 159 4.31 13.94 11.93
N ILE A 160 3.08 13.44 11.88
CA ILE A 160 2.22 13.48 10.70
C ILE A 160 1.60 14.87 10.60
N LYS A 161 2.12 15.69 9.68
CA LYS A 161 1.56 17.02 9.36
C LYS A 161 0.51 16.85 8.28
N SER A 162 -0.75 16.68 8.69
CA SER A 162 -1.86 16.71 7.73
C SER A 162 -2.14 18.15 7.32
N THR A 163 -1.74 18.56 6.12
CA THR A 163 -2.14 19.85 5.54
C THR A 163 -3.66 19.96 5.38
N LEU A 164 -4.36 18.83 5.20
CA LEU A 164 -5.83 18.79 5.09
C LEU A 164 -6.56 19.08 6.41
N LEU A 165 -5.92 18.91 7.58
CA LEU A 165 -6.55 19.23 8.87
C LEU A 165 -6.36 20.69 9.27
N LEU A 166 -5.39 21.40 8.67
CA LEU A 166 -5.16 22.82 8.94
C LEU A 166 -6.22 23.68 8.25
N ASP A 167 -6.53 23.40 6.98
CA ASP A 167 -7.51 24.19 6.21
C ASP A 167 -8.97 24.03 6.69
N ILE A 168 -9.34 22.90 7.31
CA ILE A 168 -10.71 22.68 7.84
C ILE A 168 -10.90 23.38 9.19
N SER A 169 -9.83 23.74 9.90
CA SER A 169 -9.92 24.48 11.17
C SER A 169 -10.08 26.00 10.97
N GLU A 170 -9.88 26.48 9.74
CA GLU A 170 -9.97 27.90 9.37
C GLU A 170 -11.23 28.23 8.54
N SER A 171 -12.15 27.26 8.36
CA SER A 171 -13.45 27.43 7.66
C SER A 171 -14.63 27.12 8.56
#